data_AF-A0A061DTU8-F1
#
_entry.id   AF-A0A061DTU8-F1
#
_cell.length_a   1.000
_cell.length_b   1.000
_cell.length_c   1.000
_cell.angle_alpha   90.00
_cell.angle_beta   90.00
_cell.angle_gamma   90.00
#
_symmetry.space_group_name_H-M   'P 1'
#
loop_
_entity.id
_entity.type
_entity.pdbx_description
1 polymer ?
#
loop_
_entity_poly.entity_id
_entity_poly.type
_entity_poly.pdbx_seq_one_letter_code
_entity_poly.pdbx_strand_id
1 'polypeptide(L)'
;MSVTLHTNLGDIKCEIFCDEVAKTAENFLALCASGYYDGTIFHRNIKGFMIQGGDPTGTGKGGTSIWGKKFNDEIRESLKPHLNGLYTVFGKVIHGFEVLDIMEKTQTGPGDRPLAEIRLNRVTIHANPLAG
;
A
#
# COMPACT_ATOMS: atom_id res chain seq x y z
N MET A 1 11.30 -6.13 -7.74
CA MET A 1 11.36 -4.64 -7.70
C MET A 1 11.00 -4.18 -6.29
N SER A 2 11.41 -3.01 -5.81
CA SER A 2 10.99 -2.52 -4.49
C SER A 2 10.61 -1.05 -4.50
N VAL A 3 9.78 -0.63 -3.54
CA VAL A 3 9.39 0.76 -3.33
C VAL A 3 9.64 1.17 -1.88
N THR A 4 9.94 2.44 -1.65
CA THR A 4 9.91 3.05 -0.32
C THR A 4 8.76 4.03 -0.23
N LEU A 5 7.87 3.80 0.73
CA LEU A 5 6.80 4.70 1.13
C LEU A 5 7.37 5.66 2.18
N HIS A 6 7.49 6.95 1.83
CA HIS A 6 7.96 7.97 2.75
C HIS A 6 6.77 8.57 3.50
N THR A 7 6.61 8.25 4.77
CA THR A 7 5.46 8.73 5.57
C THR A 7 5.90 9.80 6.56
N ASN A 8 4.93 10.52 7.17
CA ASN A 8 5.23 11.44 8.27
C ASN A 8 5.68 10.74 9.56
N LEU A 9 5.63 9.40 9.63
CA LEU A 9 6.11 8.61 10.76
C LEU A 9 7.43 7.87 10.47
N GLY A 10 7.95 7.96 9.24
CA GLY A 10 9.15 7.26 8.79
C GLY A 10 8.95 6.51 7.48
N ASP A 11 9.96 5.74 7.10
CA ASP A 11 10.01 5.04 5.82
C ASP A 11 9.58 3.57 5.97
N ILE A 12 8.76 3.08 5.04
CA ILE A 12 8.41 1.67 4.91
C ILE A 12 8.87 1.18 3.55
N LYS A 13 9.68 0.12 3.50
CA LYS A 13 10.14 -0.46 2.24
C LYS A 13 9.37 -1.74 1.92
N CYS A 14 8.84 -1.83 0.71
CA CYS A 14 8.08 -2.97 0.23
C CYS A 14 8.77 -3.61 -0.99
N GLU A 15 8.85 -4.93 -1.00
CA GLU A 15 9.12 -5.72 -2.21
C GLU A 15 7.81 -5.95 -2.97
N ILE A 16 7.85 -5.82 -4.30
CA ILE A 16 6.68 -5.99 -5.19
C ILE A 16 6.86 -7.25 -6.04
N PHE A 17 5.83 -8.10 -6.06
CA PHE A 17 5.80 -9.40 -6.75
C PHE A 17 5.37 -9.25 -8.22
N CYS A 18 6.15 -8.52 -9.00
CA CYS A 18 5.80 -8.18 -10.39
C CYS A 18 5.50 -9.41 -11.28
N ASP A 19 6.18 -10.53 -11.06
CA ASP A 19 6.02 -11.72 -11.91
C ASP A 19 4.76 -12.53 -11.57
N GLU A 20 4.30 -12.47 -10.32
CA GLU A 20 3.14 -13.22 -9.84
C GLU A 20 1.82 -12.50 -10.14
N VAL A 21 1.84 -11.16 -10.07
CA VAL A 21 0.66 -10.29 -10.17
C VAL A 21 0.95 -9.08 -11.05
N ALA A 22 1.30 -9.35 -12.31
CA ALA A 22 1.79 -8.36 -13.26
C ALA A 22 0.89 -7.13 -13.39
N LYS A 23 -0.44 -7.33 -13.47
CA LYS A 23 -1.37 -6.22 -13.66
C LYS A 23 -1.49 -5.36 -12.41
N THR A 24 -1.55 -5.99 -11.24
CA THR A 24 -1.61 -5.29 -9.96
C THR A 24 -0.33 -4.51 -9.69
N ALA A 25 0.82 -5.11 -9.99
CA ALA A 25 2.13 -4.48 -9.87
C ALA A 25 2.27 -3.31 -10.85
N GLU A 26 1.90 -3.47 -12.13
CA GLU A 26 1.91 -2.41 -13.13
C GLU A 26 1.07 -1.21 -12.66
N ASN A 27 -0.16 -1.47 -12.22
CA ASN A 27 -1.05 -0.42 -11.72
C ASN A 27 -0.42 0.34 -10.54
N PHE A 28 0.07 -0.40 -9.53
CA PHE A 28 0.65 0.20 -8.34
C PHE A 28 1.88 1.05 -8.67
N LEU A 29 2.81 0.51 -9.46
CA LEU A 29 4.04 1.20 -9.83
C LEU A 29 3.78 2.42 -10.71
N ALA A 30 2.82 2.34 -11.63
CA ALA A 30 2.45 3.48 -12.47
C ALA A 30 1.84 4.63 -11.65
N LEU A 31 0.96 4.31 -10.68
CA LEU A 31 0.40 5.30 -9.76
C LEU A 31 1.48 5.91 -8.84
N CYS A 32 2.45 5.11 -8.37
CA CYS A 32 3.60 5.63 -7.65
C CYS A 32 4.43 6.59 -8.53
N ALA A 33 4.72 6.20 -9.77
CA ALA A 33 5.54 7.01 -10.68
C ALA A 33 4.87 8.34 -11.08
N SER A 34 3.53 8.38 -11.10
CA SER A 34 2.77 9.60 -11.40
C SER A 34 2.54 10.50 -10.18
N GLY A 35 3.07 10.15 -8.99
CA GLY A 35 2.82 10.89 -7.74
C GLY A 35 1.37 10.78 -7.23
N TYR A 36 0.59 9.80 -7.71
CA TYR A 36 -0.84 9.67 -7.38
C TYR A 36 -1.10 9.49 -5.88
N TYR A 37 -0.16 8.84 -5.19
CA TYR A 37 -0.26 8.57 -3.75
C TYR A 37 0.32 9.69 -2.88
N ASP A 38 0.94 10.70 -3.47
CA ASP A 38 1.60 11.77 -2.73
C ASP A 38 0.55 12.61 -1.98
N GLY A 39 0.78 12.78 -0.68
CA GLY A 39 -0.15 13.46 0.22
C GLY A 39 -1.36 12.63 0.64
N THR A 40 -1.55 11.40 0.16
CA THR A 40 -2.68 10.56 0.59
C THR A 40 -2.53 10.15 2.06
N ILE A 41 -3.66 9.98 2.75
CA ILE A 41 -3.68 9.58 4.16
C ILE A 41 -4.00 8.10 4.32
N PHE A 42 -3.57 7.52 5.44
CA PHE A 42 -4.09 6.25 5.92
C PHE A 42 -5.40 6.53 6.68
N HIS A 43 -6.52 6.26 6.02
CA HIS A 43 -7.85 6.67 6.48
C HIS A 43 -8.50 5.64 7.42
N ARG A 44 -7.91 4.45 7.56
CA ARG A 44 -8.43 3.37 8.42
C ARG A 44 -7.28 2.55 9.02
N ASN A 45 -7.32 2.31 10.33
CA ASN A 45 -6.30 1.58 11.07
C ASN A 45 -6.96 0.67 12.12
N ILE A 46 -6.89 -0.64 11.93
CA ILE A 46 -7.45 -1.63 12.84
C ILE A 46 -6.29 -2.40 13.48
N LYS A 47 -6.05 -2.12 14.76
CA LYS A 47 -5.01 -2.79 15.55
C LYS A 47 -5.17 -4.30 15.51
N GLY A 48 -4.07 -5.02 15.30
CA GLY A 48 -4.04 -6.47 15.18
C GLY A 48 -4.58 -7.01 13.84
N PHE A 49 -4.98 -6.15 12.91
CA PHE A 49 -5.51 -6.55 11.62
C PHE A 49 -4.81 -5.87 10.44
N MET A 50 -5.07 -4.59 10.18
CA MET A 50 -4.53 -3.90 9.00
C MET A 50 -4.60 -2.37 9.10
N ILE A 51 -3.79 -1.71 8.27
CA ILE A 51 -3.88 -0.28 7.97
C ILE A 51 -4.17 -0.07 6.49
N GLN A 52 -5.05 0.89 6.15
CA GLN A 52 -5.53 1.14 4.80
C GLN A 52 -5.29 2.59 4.37
N GLY A 53 -4.75 2.76 3.17
CA GLY A 53 -4.48 4.06 2.55
C GLY A 53 -4.74 4.03 1.04
N GLY A 54 -4.15 4.97 0.30
CA GLY A 54 -4.19 4.98 -1.16
C GLY A 54 -5.43 5.61 -1.81
N ASP A 55 -6.32 6.23 -1.01
CA ASP A 55 -7.48 6.98 -1.49
C ASP A 55 -7.17 8.49 -1.44
N PRO A 56 -7.07 9.20 -2.59
CA PRO A 56 -6.84 10.64 -2.63
C PRO A 56 -7.92 11.48 -1.96
N THR A 57 -9.14 10.96 -1.84
CA THR A 57 -10.23 11.65 -1.13
C THR A 57 -10.16 11.45 0.38
N GLY A 58 -9.40 10.45 0.86
CA GLY A 58 -9.31 10.08 2.27
C GLY A 58 -10.61 9.55 2.89
N THR A 59 -11.61 9.20 2.08
CA THR A 59 -12.93 8.72 2.52
C THR A 59 -13.02 7.20 2.65
N GLY A 60 -12.11 6.47 2.01
CA GLY A 60 -12.14 5.02 1.84
C GLY A 60 -13.05 4.55 0.71
N LYS A 61 -13.63 5.48 -0.07
CA LYS A 61 -14.53 5.17 -1.20
C LYS A 61 -14.00 5.68 -2.54
N GLY A 62 -12.97 6.51 -2.53
CA GLY A 62 -12.33 7.03 -3.72
C GLY A 62 -11.22 6.11 -4.23
N GLY A 63 -10.40 6.66 -5.12
CA GLY A 63 -9.34 5.92 -5.78
C GLY A 63 -9.76 5.34 -7.13
N THR A 64 -8.86 5.37 -8.10
CA THR A 64 -9.02 4.67 -9.38
C THR A 64 -7.69 4.06 -9.80
N SER A 65 -7.75 3.08 -10.71
CA SER A 65 -6.54 2.50 -11.30
C SER A 65 -5.92 3.47 -12.31
N ILE A 66 -4.70 3.17 -12.76
CA ILE A 66 -4.07 3.90 -13.87
C ILE A 66 -4.91 3.88 -15.16
N TRP A 67 -5.81 2.90 -15.30
CA TRP A 67 -6.72 2.77 -16.44
C TRP A 67 -8.09 3.44 -16.23
N GLY A 68 -8.30 4.14 -15.12
CA GLY A 68 -9.55 4.84 -14.81
C GLY A 68 -10.73 3.91 -14.47
N LYS A 69 -10.51 2.60 -14.34
CA LYS A 69 -11.55 1.59 -14.06
C LYS A 69 -11.03 0.47 -13.17
N LYS A 70 -11.92 -0.28 -12.52
CA LYS A 70 -11.53 -1.50 -11.78
C LYS A 70 -10.96 -2.56 -12.73
N PHE A 71 -10.10 -3.41 -12.20
CA PHE A 71 -9.50 -4.55 -12.92
C PHE A 71 -9.65 -5.83 -12.10
N ASN A 72 -9.46 -6.97 -12.75
CA ASN A 72 -9.65 -8.29 -12.15
C ASN A 72 -8.59 -8.61 -11.09
N ASP A 73 -8.98 -9.38 -10.08
CA ASP A 73 -8.07 -9.89 -9.06
C ASP A 73 -7.06 -10.90 -9.64
N GLU A 74 -5.86 -10.93 -9.05
CA GLU A 74 -4.79 -11.88 -9.36
C GLU A 74 -4.46 -12.72 -8.12
N ILE A 75 -5.41 -13.57 -7.71
CA ILE A 75 -5.26 -14.40 -6.50
C ILE A 75 -4.22 -15.50 -6.75
N ARG A 76 -3.25 -15.58 -5.82
CA ARG A 76 -2.18 -16.59 -5.79
C ARG A 76 -2.13 -17.22 -4.41
N GLU A 77 -2.49 -18.50 -4.32
CA GLU A 77 -2.45 -19.25 -3.05
C GLU A 77 -1.04 -19.29 -2.44
N SER A 78 -0.01 -19.27 -3.29
CA SER A 78 1.41 -19.25 -2.92
C SER A 78 1.82 -18.01 -2.12
N LEU A 79 1.18 -16.87 -2.31
CA LEU A 79 1.64 -15.60 -1.74
C LEU A 79 1.27 -15.43 -0.27
N LYS A 80 0.03 -15.77 0.14
CA LYS A 80 -0.42 -15.78 1.54
C LYS A 80 -1.63 -16.70 1.77
N PRO A 81 -1.42 -17.95 2.21
CA PRO A 81 -2.52 -18.91 2.45
C PRO A 81 -3.54 -18.46 3.52
N HIS A 82 -3.14 -17.60 4.46
CA HIS A 82 -3.98 -17.16 5.58
C HIS A 82 -4.89 -15.96 5.27
N LEU A 83 -4.75 -15.31 4.10
CA LEU A 83 -5.57 -14.15 3.71
C LEU A 83 -6.80 -14.55 2.91
N ASN A 84 -7.45 -15.66 3.29
CA ASN A 84 -8.74 -16.20 2.82
C ASN A 84 -9.03 -16.25 1.30
N GLY A 85 -8.04 -15.92 0.45
CA GLY A 85 -8.17 -15.93 -1.01
C GLY A 85 -9.02 -14.78 -1.59
N LEU A 86 -9.42 -13.79 -0.79
CA LEU A 86 -10.33 -12.72 -1.25
C LEU A 86 -9.63 -11.45 -1.77
N TYR A 87 -8.34 -11.28 -1.48
CA TYR A 87 -7.60 -10.08 -1.83
C TYR A 87 -6.33 -10.42 -2.62
N THR A 88 -6.05 -9.63 -3.66
CA THR A 88 -4.80 -9.74 -4.41
C THR A 88 -3.62 -9.27 -3.54
N VAL A 89 -2.72 -10.20 -3.20
CA VAL A 89 -1.45 -9.87 -2.53
C VAL A 89 -0.41 -9.55 -3.59
N PHE A 90 0.19 -8.36 -3.53
CA PHE A 90 1.13 -7.91 -4.56
C PHE A 90 2.51 -7.51 -4.06
N GLY A 91 2.72 -7.58 -2.75
CA GLY A 91 4.02 -7.27 -2.16
C GLY A 91 4.09 -7.64 -0.69
N LYS A 92 5.25 -7.37 -0.10
CA LYS A 92 5.49 -7.52 1.33
C LYS A 92 6.38 -6.41 1.84
N VAL A 93 6.18 -6.02 3.08
CA VAL A 93 7.11 -5.13 3.79
C VAL A 93 8.41 -5.90 4.05
N ILE A 94 9.54 -5.26 3.78
CA ILE A 94 10.89 -5.80 3.98
C ILE A 94 11.74 -4.95 4.93
N HIS A 95 11.39 -3.67 5.14
CA HIS A 95 11.99 -2.78 6.15
C HIS A 95 10.98 -1.75 6.64
N GLY A 96 11.24 -1.13 7.80
CA GLY A 96 10.37 -0.12 8.42
C GLY A 96 9.28 -0.71 9.30
N PHE A 97 9.52 -1.87 9.92
CA PHE A 97 8.56 -2.52 10.81
C PHE A 97 8.28 -1.69 12.06
N GLU A 98 9.27 -0.94 12.54
CA GLU A 98 9.12 0.04 13.62
C GLU A 98 8.12 1.15 13.27
N VAL A 99 8.03 1.54 12.00
CA VAL A 99 7.04 2.52 11.53
C VAL A 99 5.64 1.89 11.54
N LEU A 100 5.52 0.62 11.12
CA LEU A 100 4.26 -0.12 11.23
C LEU A 100 3.80 -0.25 12.69
N ASP A 101 4.72 -0.50 13.63
CA ASP A 101 4.39 -0.58 15.06
C ASP A 101 3.85 0.76 15.60
N ILE A 102 4.40 1.89 15.13
CA ILE A 102 3.91 3.23 15.50
C ILE A 102 2.52 3.46 14.89
N MET A 103 2.35 3.14 13.61
CA MET A 103 1.06 3.24 12.92
C MET A 103 -0.01 2.43 13.63
N GLU A 104 0.26 1.16 13.96
CA GLU A 104 -0.69 0.29 14.65
C GLU A 104 -1.11 0.82 16.02
N LYS A 105 -0.17 1.43 16.77
CA LYS A 105 -0.44 2.00 18.12
C LYS A 105 -1.19 3.34 18.07
N THR A 106 -1.34 3.95 16.90
CA THR A 106 -2.03 5.24 16.76
C THR A 106 -3.50 5.10 17.16
N GLN A 107 -3.96 5.97 18.06
CA GLN A 107 -5.35 5.98 18.52
C GLN A 107 -6.31 6.24 17.36
N THR A 108 -7.44 5.54 17.37
CA THR A 108 -8.47 5.66 16.33
C THR A 108 -9.81 6.12 16.90
N GLY A 109 -10.53 6.89 16.09
CA GLY A 109 -11.89 7.32 16.34
C GLY A 109 -12.92 6.46 15.59
N PRO A 110 -14.14 6.97 15.39
CA PRO A 110 -15.19 6.26 14.65
C PRO A 110 -14.74 5.81 13.25
N GLY A 111 -15.11 4.59 12.87
CA GLY A 111 -14.71 3.98 11.59
C GLY A 111 -13.23 3.60 11.51
N ASP A 112 -12.59 3.40 12.66
CA ASP A 112 -11.16 3.06 12.79
C ASP A 112 -10.22 4.13 12.19
N ARG A 113 -10.69 5.38 12.09
CA ARG A 113 -9.90 6.48 11.51
C ARG A 113 -8.84 6.95 12.52
N PRO A 114 -7.56 7.03 12.16
CA PRO A 114 -6.53 7.61 13.03
C PRO A 114 -6.90 9.03 13.51
N LEU A 115 -6.76 9.28 14.81
CA LEU A 115 -6.96 10.62 15.40
C LEU A 115 -5.82 11.56 15.02
N ALA A 116 -4.59 11.06 15.05
CA ALA A 116 -3.44 11.73 14.48
C ALA A 116 -3.33 11.35 12.99
N GLU A 117 -3.14 12.35 12.13
CA GLU A 117 -3.00 12.11 10.70
C GLU A 117 -1.73 11.30 10.40
N ILE A 118 -1.90 10.21 9.66
CA ILE A 118 -0.81 9.44 9.09
C ILE A 118 -0.85 9.65 7.57
N ARG A 119 0.24 10.18 7.01
CA ARG A 119 0.29 10.63 5.61
C ARG A 119 1.44 9.97 4.87
N LEU A 120 1.18 9.54 3.64
CA LEU A 120 2.18 9.18 2.66
C LEU A 120 2.64 10.44 1.93
N ASN A 121 3.86 10.90 2.21
CA ASN A 121 4.40 12.13 1.62
C ASN A 121 4.78 11.94 0.16
N ARG A 122 5.48 10.83 -0.14
CA ARG A 122 5.88 10.45 -1.51
C ARG A 122 6.27 8.98 -1.59
N VAL A 123 6.42 8.46 -2.81
CA VAL A 123 6.96 7.11 -3.05
C VAL A 123 8.26 7.18 -3.86
N THR A 124 9.28 6.41 -3.46
CA THR A 124 10.48 6.17 -4.26
C THR A 124 10.43 4.77 -4.85
N ILE A 125 10.58 4.64 -6.17
CA ILE A 125 10.67 3.35 -6.85
C ILE A 125 12.15 2.97 -6.99
N HIS A 126 12.51 1.78 -6.53
CA HIS A 126 13.85 1.21 -6.68
C HIS A 126 13.80 0.14 -7.78
N ALA A 127 14.29 0.52 -8.96
CA ALA A 127 14.43 -0.41 -10.08
C ALA A 127 15.43 -1.52 -9.72
N ASN A 128 15.16 -2.75 -10.16
CA ASN A 128 16.16 -3.80 -10.15
C ASN A 128 16.98 -3.67 -11.45
N PRO A 129 18.28 -3.32 -11.40
CA PRO A 129 19.10 -3.15 -12.59
C PRO A 129 19.29 -4.44 -13.42
N LEU A 130 18.86 -5.58 -12.91
CA LEU A 130 18.94 -6.89 -13.59
C LEU A 130 17.62 -7.33 -14.24
N ALA A 131 16.54 -6.55 -14.13
CA ALA A 131 15.29 -6.82 -14.81
C ALA A 131 15.30 -6.10 -16.18
N GLY A 132 16.03 -6.68 -17.13
CA GLY A 132 16.15 -6.23 -18.52
C GLY A 132 16.28 -7.42 -19.45
#